data_AF-A0A849FF28-F1
#
_entry.id   AF-A0A849FF28-F1
#
_cell.length_a   1.000
_cell.length_b   1.000
_cell.length_c   1.000
_cell.angle_alpha   90.00
_cell.angle_beta   90.00
_cell.angle_gamma   90.00
#
_symmetry.space_group_name_H-M   'P 1'
#
loop_
_entity.id
_entity.type
_entity.pdbx_description
1 polymer ?
#
loop_
_entity_poly.entity_id
_entity_poly.type
_entity_poly.pdbx_seq_one_letter_code
_entity_poly.pdbx_strand_id
1 'polypeptide(L)'
;MLTRRYKRYLRQILPFGFTWLFFGLLYVMIEAGLMGNLVVYPATGNRYSLINALFSVSIGSFVIGLVQGYVEVFWLKKRFEHKPLWKKIAFKGTFYTIMVIFVLIVLTMITNSIYYETHILSPKVLESVGVFMGKFAFWSIVLYAGAILDLALFYSEIEGYLGNGILSNYLGKYHRPKKETRIFMFLDMKSSTSIAEKMGHELYFELLKKYYSDMTEAILETYGEVYQYVGDEIVVTWTKKNGISNNNCIECYRQISEVFERKEEEYIMQFGLVPTFKAGYHIGEVTRGEIGIIKKDIIFTGDVLNTTARIQAECNNYSAKALVSGDLFDELQKENPISYAQIGTLLLRGKTEAIRLYSVEFT
;
A
#
# COMPACT_ATOMS: atom_id res chain seq x y z
N MET A 1 -21.64 -3.37 -1.64
CA MET A 1 -20.37 -2.80 -2.15
C MET A 1 -19.23 -3.23 -1.24
N LEU A 2 -18.12 -3.76 -1.76
CA LEU A 2 -16.92 -4.06 -0.95
C LEU A 2 -16.39 -2.77 -0.27
N THR A 3 -16.18 -2.80 1.04
CA THR A 3 -15.57 -1.70 1.82
C THR A 3 -14.17 -1.38 1.26
N ARG A 4 -13.75 -0.10 1.30
CA ARG A 4 -12.49 0.34 0.64
C ARG A 4 -11.26 -0.39 1.17
N ARG A 5 -11.25 -0.75 2.45
CA ARG A 5 -10.24 -1.62 3.08
C ARG A 5 -10.05 -2.94 2.32
N TYR A 6 -11.14 -3.61 1.93
CA TYR A 6 -11.09 -4.82 1.12
C TYR A 6 -10.61 -4.57 -0.31
N LYS A 7 -11.05 -3.47 -0.94
CA LYS A 7 -10.53 -3.09 -2.28
C LYS A 7 -9.01 -2.85 -2.25
N ARG A 8 -8.49 -2.27 -1.17
CA ARG A 8 -7.06 -2.05 -0.96
C ARG A 8 -6.31 -3.37 -0.79
N TYR A 9 -6.83 -4.29 0.03
CA TYR A 9 -6.23 -5.62 0.17
C TYR A 9 -6.22 -6.37 -1.16
N LEU A 10 -7.33 -6.34 -1.89
CA LEU A 10 -7.42 -6.98 -3.19
C LEU A 10 -6.38 -6.42 -4.19
N ARG A 11 -6.18 -5.09 -4.21
CA ARG A 11 -5.14 -4.46 -5.03
C ARG A 11 -3.71 -4.86 -4.66
N GLN A 12 -3.46 -5.20 -3.39
CA GLN A 12 -2.15 -5.70 -2.95
C GLN A 12 -1.97 -7.20 -3.22
N ILE A 13 -3.06 -7.99 -3.21
CA ILE A 13 -3.01 -9.45 -3.40
C ILE A 13 -2.95 -9.82 -4.89
N LEU A 14 -3.76 -9.18 -5.74
CA LEU A 14 -3.87 -9.51 -7.17
C LEU A 14 -2.53 -9.49 -7.93
N PRO A 15 -1.60 -8.56 -7.69
CA PRO A 15 -0.29 -8.57 -8.34
C PRO A 15 0.49 -9.87 -8.13
N PHE A 16 0.38 -10.52 -6.97
CA PHE A 16 1.01 -11.83 -6.73
C PHE A 16 0.39 -12.90 -7.64
N GLY A 17 -0.95 -12.95 -7.72
CA GLY A 17 -1.65 -13.85 -8.62
C GLY A 17 -1.23 -13.68 -10.08
N PHE A 18 -1.20 -12.43 -10.58
CA PHE A 18 -0.78 -12.14 -11.95
C PHE A 18 0.70 -12.43 -12.20
N THR A 19 1.57 -12.19 -11.22
CA THR A 19 3.01 -12.53 -11.33
C THR A 19 3.17 -14.04 -11.49
N TRP A 20 2.55 -14.82 -10.61
CA TRP A 20 2.59 -16.28 -10.72
C TRP A 20 1.97 -16.80 -12.02
N LEU A 21 0.84 -16.26 -12.45
CA LEU A 21 0.22 -16.64 -13.71
C LEU A 21 1.14 -16.38 -14.90
N PHE A 22 1.78 -15.20 -14.95
CA PHE A 22 2.72 -14.86 -16.02
C PHE A 22 3.88 -15.85 -16.09
N PHE A 23 4.52 -16.15 -14.96
CA PHE A 23 5.60 -17.12 -14.92
C PHE A 23 5.13 -18.57 -15.12
N GLY A 24 3.91 -18.92 -14.68
CA GLY A 24 3.30 -20.22 -14.97
C GLY A 24 3.10 -20.43 -16.47
N LEU A 25 2.59 -19.43 -17.18
CA LEU A 25 2.46 -19.46 -18.65
C LEU A 25 3.82 -19.53 -19.34
N LEU A 26 4.80 -18.75 -18.87
CA LEU A 26 6.16 -18.79 -19.40
C LEU A 26 6.79 -20.18 -19.23
N TYR A 27 6.56 -20.83 -18.08
CA TYR A 27 6.99 -22.20 -17.84
C TYR A 27 6.36 -23.18 -18.85
N VAL A 28 5.03 -23.12 -19.04
CA VAL A 28 4.34 -23.99 -20.01
C VAL A 28 4.87 -23.80 -21.43
N MET A 29 5.20 -22.56 -21.83
CA MET A 29 5.76 -22.28 -23.16
C MET A 29 7.16 -22.86 -23.33
N ILE A 30 8.04 -22.70 -22.33
CA ILE A 30 9.37 -23.31 -22.35
C ILE A 30 9.26 -24.82 -22.40
N GLU A 31 8.39 -25.38 -21.55
CA GLU A 31 8.14 -26.81 -21.47
C GLU A 31 7.60 -27.40 -22.78
N ALA A 32 6.66 -26.71 -23.43
CA ALA A 32 6.15 -27.10 -24.74
C ALA A 32 7.26 -27.13 -25.79
N GLY A 33 8.14 -26.13 -25.79
CA GLY A 33 9.30 -26.08 -26.67
C GLY A 33 10.31 -27.21 -26.43
N LEU A 34 10.54 -27.56 -25.16
CA LEU A 34 11.44 -28.65 -24.76
C LEU A 34 10.86 -30.05 -25.07
N MET A 35 9.55 -30.21 -24.89
CA MET A 35 8.86 -31.47 -25.14
C MET A 35 8.71 -31.75 -26.64
N GLY A 36 8.54 -30.73 -27.48
CA GLY A 36 8.34 -30.90 -28.91
C GLY A 36 7.19 -31.86 -29.21
N ASN A 37 7.48 -32.99 -29.87
CA ASN A 37 6.49 -34.03 -30.20
C ASN A 37 6.38 -35.15 -29.16
N LEU A 38 7.07 -35.04 -28.02
CA LEU A 38 7.01 -36.05 -26.96
C LEU A 38 5.65 -36.02 -26.27
N VAL A 39 5.04 -37.20 -26.13
CA VAL A 39 3.76 -37.39 -25.44
C VAL A 39 3.96 -37.77 -23.96
N VAL A 40 5.21 -38.01 -23.55
CA VAL A 40 5.57 -38.48 -22.21
C VAL A 40 6.82 -37.74 -21.72
N TYR A 41 6.80 -37.23 -20.49
CA TYR A 41 7.96 -36.59 -19.87
C TYR A 41 9.11 -37.58 -19.69
N PRO A 42 10.32 -37.25 -20.16
CA PRO A 42 11.48 -38.11 -19.98
C PRO A 42 11.86 -38.36 -18.51
N ALA A 43 11.70 -37.35 -17.65
CA ALA A 43 12.18 -37.42 -16.26
C ALA A 43 11.23 -38.18 -15.30
N THR A 44 9.94 -38.19 -15.61
CA THR A 44 8.88 -38.71 -14.73
C THR A 44 8.07 -39.85 -15.35
N GLY A 45 8.08 -40.02 -16.68
CA GLY A 45 7.24 -40.99 -17.36
C GLY A 45 5.76 -40.59 -17.42
N ASN A 46 5.41 -39.37 -16.99
CA ASN A 46 4.03 -38.89 -16.97
C ASN A 46 3.58 -38.49 -18.38
N ARG A 47 2.30 -38.76 -18.71
CA ARG A 47 1.70 -38.30 -19.96
C ARG A 47 1.64 -36.77 -19.98
N TYR A 48 2.08 -36.18 -21.09
CA TYR A 48 2.07 -34.75 -21.33
C TYR A 48 0.95 -34.38 -22.31
N SER A 49 0.24 -33.30 -22.00
CA SER A 49 -0.71 -32.65 -22.89
C SER A 49 -0.59 -31.15 -22.68
N LEU A 50 -0.24 -30.44 -23.76
CA LEU A 50 -0.06 -28.99 -23.72
C LEU A 50 -1.33 -28.28 -23.24
N ILE A 51 -2.50 -28.72 -23.70
CA ILE A 51 -3.79 -28.11 -23.32
C ILE A 51 -4.02 -28.29 -21.82
N ASN A 52 -3.80 -29.51 -21.30
CA ASN A 52 -3.99 -29.77 -19.88
C ASN A 52 -2.96 -29.01 -19.03
N ALA A 53 -1.70 -28.95 -19.47
CA ALA A 53 -0.65 -28.18 -18.81
C ALA A 53 -1.01 -26.69 -18.76
N LEU A 54 -1.47 -26.11 -19.88
CA LEU A 54 -1.91 -24.72 -19.95
C LEU A 54 -3.03 -24.43 -18.94
N PHE A 55 -4.08 -25.26 -18.90
CA PHE A 55 -5.19 -25.05 -17.96
C PHE A 55 -4.76 -25.21 -16.50
N SER A 56 -4.11 -26.35 -16.17
CA SER A 56 -3.73 -26.69 -14.80
C SER A 56 -2.67 -25.74 -14.24
N VAL A 57 -1.63 -25.41 -15.00
CA VAL A 57 -0.58 -24.50 -14.55
C VAL A 57 -1.12 -23.08 -14.45
N SER A 58 -1.97 -22.62 -15.38
CA SER A 58 -2.55 -21.26 -15.28
C SER A 58 -3.41 -21.10 -14.03
N ILE A 59 -4.33 -22.04 -13.79
CA ILE A 59 -5.21 -21.99 -12.61
C ILE A 59 -4.38 -22.18 -11.33
N GLY A 60 -3.51 -23.18 -11.30
CA GLY A 60 -2.68 -23.52 -10.14
C GLY A 60 -1.76 -22.37 -9.74
N SER A 61 -1.02 -21.80 -10.71
CA SER A 61 -0.12 -20.68 -10.45
C SER A 61 -0.86 -19.43 -9.98
N PHE A 62 -1.99 -19.06 -10.61
CA PHE A 62 -2.79 -17.92 -10.18
C PHE A 62 -3.29 -18.10 -8.74
N VAL A 63 -3.82 -19.28 -8.40
CA VAL A 63 -4.30 -19.59 -7.04
C VAL A 63 -3.15 -19.56 -6.03
N ILE A 64 -1.99 -20.15 -6.32
CA ILE A 64 -0.81 -20.10 -5.45
C ILE A 64 -0.38 -18.65 -5.21
N GLY A 65 -0.36 -17.82 -6.25
CA GLY A 65 -0.06 -16.40 -6.13
C GLY A 65 -1.06 -15.64 -5.26
N LEU A 66 -2.36 -15.93 -5.38
CA LEU A 66 -3.38 -15.34 -4.49
C LEU A 66 -3.20 -15.77 -3.03
N VAL A 67 -2.88 -17.04 -2.79
CA VAL A 67 -2.59 -17.56 -1.44
C VAL A 67 -1.36 -16.87 -0.86
N GLN A 68 -0.27 -16.75 -1.64
CA GLN A 68 0.92 -16.01 -1.23
C GLN A 68 0.56 -14.57 -0.87
N GLY A 69 -0.15 -13.86 -1.76
CA GLY A 69 -0.54 -12.47 -1.55
C GLY A 69 -1.41 -12.30 -0.30
N TYR A 70 -2.34 -13.23 -0.04
CA TYR A 70 -3.14 -13.22 1.19
C TYR A 70 -2.27 -13.34 2.45
N VAL A 71 -1.36 -14.32 2.48
CA VAL A 71 -0.41 -14.51 3.59
C VAL A 71 0.44 -13.25 3.80
N GLU A 72 0.89 -12.63 2.71
CA GLU A 72 1.69 -11.40 2.80
C GLU A 72 0.92 -10.24 3.40
N VAL A 73 -0.25 -9.93 2.85
CA VAL A 73 -1.01 -8.73 3.19
C VAL A 73 -1.60 -8.81 4.60
N PHE A 74 -2.08 -9.99 5.02
CA PHE A 74 -2.77 -10.14 6.31
C PHE A 74 -1.86 -10.55 7.46
N TRP A 75 -0.71 -11.17 7.20
CA TRP A 75 0.14 -11.72 8.26
C TRP A 75 1.57 -11.16 8.24
N LEU A 76 2.32 -11.41 7.16
CA LEU A 76 3.76 -11.12 7.16
C LEU A 76 4.06 -9.61 7.13
N LYS A 77 3.27 -8.81 6.41
CA LYS A 77 3.46 -7.34 6.39
C LYS A 77 3.34 -6.71 7.77
N LYS A 78 2.31 -7.09 8.54
CA LYS A 78 2.10 -6.59 9.92
C LYS A 78 3.20 -7.04 10.88
N ARG A 79 3.69 -8.28 10.74
CA ARG A 79 4.72 -8.83 11.63
C ARG A 79 6.10 -8.22 11.40
N PHE A 80 6.41 -7.82 10.17
CA PHE A 80 7.73 -7.39 9.76
C PHE A 80 7.86 -5.89 9.50
N GLU A 81 6.81 -5.10 9.68
CA GLU A 81 6.75 -3.67 9.37
C GLU A 81 7.97 -2.87 9.83
N HIS A 82 8.44 -3.10 11.06
CA HIS A 82 9.57 -2.39 11.68
C HIS A 82 10.94 -3.06 11.51
N LYS A 83 11.05 -4.11 10.68
CA LYS A 83 12.34 -4.79 10.44
C LYS A 83 13.06 -4.18 9.22
N PRO A 84 14.41 -4.17 9.20
CA PRO A 84 15.15 -3.71 8.04
C PRO A 84 14.91 -4.62 6.83
N LEU A 85 14.97 -4.05 5.63
CA LEU A 85 14.61 -4.70 4.36
C LEU A 85 15.24 -6.08 4.17
N TRP A 86 16.55 -6.20 4.38
CA TRP A 86 17.25 -7.46 4.18
C TRP A 86 16.76 -8.58 5.12
N LYS A 87 16.40 -8.26 6.37
CA LYS A 87 15.82 -9.24 7.31
C LYS A 87 14.44 -9.68 6.87
N LYS A 88 13.65 -8.76 6.30
CA LYS A 88 12.33 -9.08 5.72
C LYS A 88 12.48 -10.07 4.56
N ILE A 89 13.33 -9.73 3.58
CA ILE A 89 13.54 -10.56 2.39
C ILE A 89 14.10 -11.92 2.78
N ALA A 90 15.13 -11.98 3.63
CA ALA A 90 15.75 -13.25 4.04
C ALA A 90 14.75 -14.18 4.76
N PHE A 91 13.99 -13.65 5.73
CA PHE A 91 13.01 -14.46 6.46
C PHE A 91 11.86 -14.92 5.55
N LYS A 92 11.26 -13.99 4.80
CA LYS A 92 10.12 -14.29 3.93
C LYS A 92 10.51 -15.27 2.82
N GLY A 93 11.65 -15.04 2.16
CA GLY A 93 12.19 -15.94 1.13
C GLY A 93 12.43 -17.36 1.67
N THR A 94 13.04 -17.47 2.86
CA THR A 94 13.23 -18.77 3.52
C THR A 94 11.90 -19.44 3.86
N PHE A 95 10.96 -18.69 4.45
CA PHE A 95 9.63 -19.18 4.81
C PHE A 95 8.88 -19.73 3.60
N TYR A 96 8.83 -18.99 2.48
CA TYR A 96 8.15 -19.46 1.28
C TYR A 96 8.87 -20.59 0.58
N THR A 97 10.21 -20.61 0.60
CA THR A 97 10.97 -21.75 0.05
C THR A 97 10.64 -23.04 0.78
N ILE A 98 10.59 -22.99 2.13
CA ILE A 98 10.15 -24.12 2.94
C ILE A 98 8.71 -24.51 2.62
N MET A 99 7.81 -23.53 2.46
CA MET A 99 6.42 -23.77 2.10
C MET A 99 6.28 -24.46 0.73
N VAL A 100 7.06 -24.04 -0.28
CA VAL A 100 7.09 -24.67 -1.60
C VAL A 100 7.58 -26.10 -1.50
N ILE A 101 8.69 -26.34 -0.80
CA ILE A 101 9.22 -27.70 -0.58
C ILE A 101 8.15 -28.58 0.09
N PHE A 102 7.49 -28.07 1.13
CA PHE A 102 6.42 -28.77 1.82
C PHE A 102 5.24 -29.10 0.89
N VAL A 103 4.77 -28.14 0.09
CA VAL A 103 3.68 -28.36 -0.88
C VAL A 103 4.07 -29.39 -1.93
N LEU A 104 5.31 -29.33 -2.45
CA LEU A 104 5.80 -30.31 -3.42
C LEU A 104 5.87 -31.72 -2.82
N ILE A 105 6.32 -31.86 -1.58
CA ILE A 105 6.32 -33.14 -0.86
C ILE A 105 4.89 -33.66 -0.72
N VAL A 106 3.96 -32.86 -0.21
CA VAL A 106 2.56 -33.27 -0.02
C VAL A 106 1.91 -33.66 -1.36
N LEU A 107 2.11 -32.87 -2.41
CA LEU A 107 1.58 -33.17 -3.73
C LEU A 107 2.14 -34.51 -4.26
N THR A 108 3.45 -34.71 -4.12
CA THR A 108 4.13 -35.95 -4.51
C THR A 108 3.57 -37.15 -3.72
N MET A 109 3.32 -36.99 -2.42
CA MET A 109 2.73 -38.04 -1.59
C MET A 109 1.30 -38.38 -2.04
N ILE A 110 0.48 -37.38 -2.34
CA ILE A 110 -0.90 -37.59 -2.82
C ILE A 110 -0.90 -38.28 -4.19
N THR A 111 -0.11 -37.79 -5.15
CA THR A 111 -0.06 -38.36 -6.50
C THR A 111 0.43 -39.82 -6.47
N ASN A 112 1.47 -40.12 -5.69
CA ASN A 112 1.98 -41.48 -5.57
C ASN A 112 1.05 -42.40 -4.76
N SER A 113 0.34 -41.87 -3.75
CA SER A 113 -0.68 -42.62 -3.01
C SER A 113 -1.80 -43.10 -3.94
N ILE A 114 -2.26 -42.22 -4.84
CA ILE A 114 -3.26 -42.57 -5.87
C ILE A 114 -2.67 -43.58 -6.86
N TYR A 115 -1.45 -43.35 -7.34
CA TYR A 115 -0.81 -44.20 -8.35
C TYR A 115 -0.55 -45.64 -7.84
N TYR A 116 -0.12 -45.78 -6.59
CA TYR A 116 0.14 -47.09 -5.97
C TYR A 116 -1.09 -47.72 -5.31
N GLU A 117 -2.23 -47.01 -5.29
CA GLU A 117 -3.45 -47.43 -4.57
C GLU A 117 -3.19 -47.76 -3.09
N THR A 118 -2.34 -46.98 -2.42
CA THR A 118 -1.98 -47.16 -1.00
C THR A 118 -2.18 -45.88 -0.20
N HIS A 119 -2.14 -45.97 1.14
CA HIS A 119 -2.23 -44.80 2.01
C HIS A 119 -1.01 -43.86 1.86
N ILE A 120 -1.23 -42.55 2.09
CA ILE A 120 -0.27 -41.44 1.91
C ILE A 120 1.04 -41.64 2.70
N LEU A 121 0.97 -42.31 3.85
CA LEU A 121 2.11 -42.58 4.74
C LEU A 121 2.73 -43.98 4.54
N SER A 122 2.41 -44.68 3.45
CA SER A 122 3.01 -46.00 3.19
C SER A 122 4.53 -45.87 2.94
N PRO A 123 5.34 -46.88 3.33
CA PRO A 123 6.79 -46.84 3.09
C PRO A 123 7.15 -46.62 1.63
N LYS A 124 6.38 -47.19 0.69
CA LYS A 124 6.56 -47.01 -0.77
C LYS A 124 6.37 -45.56 -1.21
N VAL A 125 5.38 -44.86 -0.66
CA VAL A 125 5.13 -43.44 -0.97
C VAL A 125 6.26 -42.56 -0.41
N LEU A 126 6.69 -42.83 0.83
CA LEU A 126 7.80 -42.10 1.47
C LEU A 126 9.12 -42.28 0.71
N GLU A 127 9.42 -43.50 0.27
CA GLU A 127 10.59 -43.79 -0.58
C GLU A 127 10.53 -43.02 -1.90
N SER A 128 9.36 -42.96 -2.53
CA SER A 128 9.15 -42.23 -3.79
C SER A 128 9.38 -40.72 -3.64
N VAL A 129 9.01 -40.14 -2.50
CA VAL A 129 9.33 -38.74 -2.16
C VAL A 129 10.84 -38.55 -2.06
N GLY A 130 11.54 -39.43 -1.34
CA GLY A 130 13.00 -39.37 -1.20
C GLY A 130 13.72 -39.46 -2.54
N VAL A 131 13.29 -40.39 -3.41
CA VAL A 131 13.80 -40.52 -4.78
C VAL A 131 13.57 -39.24 -5.58
N PHE A 132 12.37 -38.64 -5.49
CA PHE A 132 12.07 -37.41 -6.21
C PHE A 132 12.90 -36.22 -5.72
N MET A 133 13.06 -36.05 -4.39
CA MET A 133 13.91 -35.00 -3.80
C MET A 133 15.39 -35.13 -4.18
N GLY A 134 15.87 -36.34 -4.48
CA GLY A 134 17.21 -36.58 -4.99
C GLY A 134 17.39 -36.22 -6.47
N LYS A 135 16.30 -36.04 -7.23
CA LYS A 135 16.38 -35.66 -8.66
C LYS A 135 16.64 -34.17 -8.81
N PHE A 136 17.45 -33.81 -9.80
CA PHE A 136 17.67 -32.41 -10.19
C PHE A 136 16.36 -31.67 -10.52
N ALA A 137 15.38 -32.38 -11.10
CA ALA A 137 14.06 -31.84 -11.42
C ALA A 137 13.33 -31.23 -10.20
N PHE A 138 13.48 -31.82 -9.01
CA PHE A 138 12.87 -31.28 -7.80
C PHE A 138 13.47 -29.91 -7.46
N TRP A 139 14.80 -29.82 -7.42
CA TRP A 139 15.50 -28.59 -7.09
C TRP A 139 15.36 -27.51 -8.16
N SER A 140 15.20 -27.88 -9.44
CA SER A 140 14.88 -26.91 -10.48
C SER A 140 13.49 -26.28 -10.28
N ILE A 141 12.49 -27.05 -9.83
CA ILE A 141 11.16 -26.51 -9.53
C ILE A 141 11.22 -25.59 -8.30
N VAL A 142 11.94 -26.00 -7.25
CA VAL A 142 12.13 -25.17 -6.05
C VAL A 142 12.85 -23.87 -6.38
N LEU A 143 13.92 -23.92 -7.18
CA LEU A 143 14.67 -22.73 -7.61
C LEU A 143 13.81 -21.81 -8.47
N TYR A 144 13.05 -22.37 -9.41
CA TYR A 144 12.14 -21.60 -10.26
C TYR A 144 11.05 -20.89 -9.45
N ALA A 145 10.37 -21.63 -8.56
CA ALA A 145 9.38 -21.07 -7.65
C ALA A 145 9.99 -20.02 -6.71
N GLY A 146 11.19 -20.28 -6.18
CA GLY A 146 11.96 -19.36 -5.35
C GLY A 146 12.24 -18.02 -6.06
N ALA A 147 12.66 -18.05 -7.32
CA ALA A 147 12.89 -16.85 -8.09
C ALA A 147 11.59 -16.03 -8.30
N ILE A 148 10.46 -16.68 -8.56
CA ILE A 148 9.14 -16.01 -8.67
C ILE A 148 8.76 -15.38 -7.33
N LEU A 149 8.94 -16.12 -6.24
CA LEU A 149 8.66 -15.65 -4.89
C LEU A 149 9.48 -14.41 -4.54
N ASP A 150 10.78 -14.46 -4.74
CA ASP A 150 11.69 -13.35 -4.45
C ASP A 150 11.35 -12.12 -5.29
N LEU A 151 11.02 -12.30 -6.56
CA LEU A 151 10.58 -11.21 -7.44
C LEU A 151 9.25 -10.60 -6.97
N ALA A 152 8.27 -11.42 -6.59
CA ALA A 152 6.98 -10.97 -6.09
C ALA A 152 7.12 -10.24 -4.74
N LEU A 153 7.98 -10.74 -3.84
CA LEU A 153 8.31 -10.10 -2.57
C LEU A 153 9.01 -8.76 -2.79
N PHE A 154 9.98 -8.71 -3.71
CA PHE A 154 10.69 -7.50 -4.07
C PHE A 154 9.72 -6.43 -4.61
N TYR A 155 8.83 -6.81 -5.54
CA TYR A 155 7.78 -5.92 -6.05
C TYR A 155 6.92 -5.36 -4.91
N SER A 156 6.43 -6.23 -4.02
CA SER A 156 5.55 -5.82 -2.91
C SER A 156 6.23 -4.84 -1.96
N GLU A 157 7.51 -5.06 -1.66
CA GLU A 157 8.24 -4.20 -0.73
C GLU A 157 8.59 -2.86 -1.36
N ILE A 158 8.96 -2.82 -2.64
CA ILE A 158 9.14 -1.58 -3.40
C ILE A 158 7.83 -0.79 -3.51
N GLU A 159 6.71 -1.45 -3.73
CA GLU A 159 5.38 -0.79 -3.71
C GLU A 159 5.10 -0.16 -2.33
N GLY A 160 5.50 -0.84 -1.25
CA GLY A 160 5.42 -0.31 0.11
C GLY A 160 6.24 0.97 0.30
N TYR A 161 7.47 1.00 -0.24
CA TYR A 161 8.36 2.17 -0.16
C TYR A 161 7.90 3.36 -1.01
N LEU A 162 7.34 3.10 -2.20
CA LEU A 162 6.86 4.15 -3.10
C LEU A 162 5.44 4.62 -2.78
N GLY A 163 4.71 3.85 -1.96
CA GLY A 163 3.30 4.05 -1.63
C GLY A 163 2.36 3.22 -2.51
N ASN A 164 1.29 2.70 -1.91
CA ASN A 164 0.39 1.72 -2.54
C ASN A 164 -0.18 2.24 -3.87
N GLY A 165 -0.05 1.45 -4.94
CA GLY A 165 -0.55 1.78 -6.28
C GLY A 165 0.26 2.80 -7.06
N ILE A 166 1.35 3.34 -6.49
CA ILE A 166 2.18 4.36 -7.16
C ILE A 166 3.07 3.75 -8.25
N LEU A 167 3.48 2.49 -8.13
CA LEU A 167 4.24 1.80 -9.20
C LEU A 167 3.51 1.84 -10.56
N SER A 168 2.18 1.69 -10.56
CA SER A 168 1.38 1.78 -11.79
C SER A 168 1.46 3.16 -12.46
N ASN A 169 1.71 4.21 -11.68
CA ASN A 169 1.86 5.56 -12.21
C ASN A 169 3.20 5.74 -12.92
N TYR A 170 4.26 5.07 -12.44
CA TYR A 170 5.59 5.06 -13.04
C TYR A 170 5.68 4.20 -14.30
N LEU A 171 4.68 3.35 -14.60
CA LEU A 171 4.56 2.66 -15.88
C LEU A 171 4.18 3.57 -17.06
N GLY A 172 4.14 4.90 -16.85
CA GLY A 172 4.01 5.90 -17.91
C GLY A 172 2.80 6.83 -17.79
N LYS A 173 1.94 6.66 -16.78
CA LYS A 173 0.70 7.45 -16.64
C LYS A 173 0.95 8.96 -16.54
N TYR A 174 2.04 9.36 -15.88
CA TYR A 174 2.43 10.76 -15.64
C TYR A 174 3.77 11.14 -16.28
N HIS A 175 4.26 10.33 -17.23
CA HIS A 175 5.45 10.66 -18.00
C HIS A 175 5.28 11.98 -18.78
N ARG A 176 4.04 12.30 -19.15
CA ARG A 176 3.63 13.65 -19.58
C ARG A 176 2.78 14.30 -18.50
N PRO A 177 2.95 15.62 -18.25
CA PRO A 177 2.17 16.34 -17.26
C PRO A 177 0.68 16.29 -17.60
N LYS A 178 -0.16 16.09 -16.57
CA LYS A 178 -1.62 16.06 -16.67
C LYS A 178 -2.25 17.06 -15.72
N LYS A 179 -3.19 17.86 -16.22
CA LYS A 179 -4.01 18.76 -15.40
C LYS A 179 -5.11 17.95 -14.70
N GLU A 180 -5.25 18.15 -13.39
CA GLU A 180 -6.28 17.52 -12.58
C GLU A 180 -6.74 18.51 -11.49
N THR A 181 -8.04 18.51 -11.15
CA THR A 181 -8.53 19.25 -9.97
C THR A 181 -8.36 18.40 -8.72
N ARG A 182 -7.62 18.94 -7.75
CA ARG A 182 -7.27 18.24 -6.51
C ARG A 182 -7.64 19.09 -5.30
N ILE A 183 -7.99 18.40 -4.23
CA ILE A 183 -8.12 18.98 -2.89
C ILE A 183 -6.83 18.64 -2.15
N PHE A 184 -6.26 19.61 -1.45
CA PHE A 184 -5.10 19.42 -0.57
C PHE A 184 -5.46 19.76 0.86
N MET A 185 -4.93 18.97 1.79
CA MET A 185 -4.90 19.22 3.22
C MET A 185 -3.44 19.29 3.66
N PHE A 186 -3.07 20.37 4.31
CA PHE A 186 -1.81 20.48 5.05
C PHE A 186 -2.13 20.29 6.52
N LEU A 187 -1.63 19.23 7.12
CA LEU A 187 -1.90 18.82 8.51
C LEU A 187 -0.61 18.91 9.31
N ASP A 188 -0.57 19.82 10.27
CA ASP A 188 0.66 20.20 10.98
C ASP A 188 0.48 20.02 12.49
N MET A 189 1.52 19.55 13.17
CA MET A 189 1.47 19.32 14.62
C MET A 189 1.65 20.65 15.36
N LYS A 190 0.80 20.90 16.36
CA LYS A 190 0.93 22.11 17.18
C LYS A 190 2.14 22.01 18.09
N SER A 191 2.93 23.08 18.13
CA SER A 191 4.08 23.23 19.03
C SER A 191 5.15 22.14 18.85
N SER A 192 5.30 21.60 17.64
CA SER A 192 6.23 20.52 17.33
C SER A 192 7.69 20.82 17.69
N THR A 193 8.17 22.04 17.43
CA THR A 193 9.52 22.45 17.82
C THR A 193 9.74 22.35 19.33
N SER A 194 8.81 22.88 20.14
CA SER A 194 8.89 22.81 21.59
C SER A 194 8.76 21.39 22.13
N ILE A 195 8.00 20.53 21.44
CA ILE A 195 7.90 19.10 21.76
C ILE A 195 9.24 18.40 21.49
N ALA A 196 9.84 18.62 20.32
CA ALA A 196 11.11 18.03 19.94
C ALA A 196 12.26 18.44 20.87
N GLU A 197 12.31 19.72 21.26
CA GLU A 197 13.28 20.25 22.23
C GLU A 197 13.17 19.58 23.60
N LYS A 198 11.94 19.32 24.09
CA LYS A 198 11.71 18.71 25.41
C LYS A 198 11.96 17.20 25.43
N MET A 199 11.59 16.49 24.36
CA MET A 199 11.69 15.02 24.29
C MET A 199 13.07 14.51 23.88
N GLY A 200 13.85 15.34 23.18
CA GLY A 200 15.03 14.89 22.47
C GLY A 200 14.68 14.19 21.13
N HIS A 201 15.64 14.22 20.21
CA HIS A 201 15.42 13.82 18.82
C HIS A 201 15.00 12.35 18.63
N GLU A 202 15.53 11.42 19.43
CA GLU A 202 15.23 9.99 19.29
C GLU A 202 13.78 9.66 19.66
N LEU A 203 13.32 10.15 20.82
CA LEU A 203 11.95 9.93 21.27
C LEU A 203 10.95 10.67 20.38
N TYR A 204 11.30 11.87 19.91
CA TYR A 204 10.50 12.62 18.94
C TYR A 204 10.36 11.88 17.59
N PHE A 205 11.42 11.20 17.14
CA PHE A 205 11.35 10.39 15.91
C PHE A 205 10.38 9.21 16.06
N GLU A 206 10.40 8.51 17.20
CA GLU A 206 9.42 7.44 17.46
C GLU A 206 8.00 7.99 17.64
N LEU A 207 7.84 9.21 18.18
CA LEU A 207 6.56 9.92 18.21
C LEU A 207 6.04 10.15 16.79
N LEU A 208 6.86 10.73 15.89
CA LEU A 208 6.47 10.97 14.49
C LEU A 208 6.07 9.69 13.78
N LYS A 209 6.80 8.60 14.00
CA LYS A 209 6.51 7.29 13.42
C LYS A 209 5.15 6.75 13.89
N LYS A 210 4.84 6.83 15.19
CA LYS A 210 3.51 6.43 15.71
C LYS A 210 2.41 7.37 15.22
N TYR A 211 2.67 8.68 15.25
CA TYR A 211 1.79 9.75 14.77
C TYR A 211 1.34 9.48 13.33
N TYR A 212 2.29 9.22 12.41
CA TYR A 212 2.00 8.90 11.02
C TYR A 212 1.28 7.56 10.83
N SER A 213 1.69 6.53 11.58
CA SER A 213 1.05 5.22 11.53
C SER A 213 -0.43 5.31 11.92
N ASP A 214 -0.75 6.01 13.01
CA ASP A 214 -2.11 6.08 13.54
C ASP A 214 -3.07 6.89 12.66
N MET A 215 -2.56 7.88 11.91
CA MET A 215 -3.37 8.64 10.95
C MET A 215 -3.63 7.91 9.63
N THR A 216 -2.78 6.94 9.28
CA THR A 216 -2.79 6.32 7.95
C THR A 216 -4.11 5.61 7.64
N GLU A 217 -4.76 4.99 8.63
CA GLU A 217 -6.05 4.31 8.39
C GLU A 217 -7.15 5.31 8.02
N ALA A 218 -7.31 6.40 8.79
CA ALA A 218 -8.30 7.45 8.53
C ALA A 218 -8.12 8.11 7.15
N ILE A 219 -6.87 8.43 6.77
CA ILE A 219 -6.54 8.97 5.43
C ILE A 219 -6.97 7.97 4.34
N LEU A 220 -6.72 6.68 4.56
CA LEU A 220 -7.06 5.62 3.62
C LEU A 220 -8.53 5.19 3.65
N GLU A 221 -9.31 5.52 4.66
CA GLU A 221 -10.77 5.28 4.66
C GLU A 221 -11.52 6.39 3.94
N THR A 222 -11.00 7.62 4.05
CA THR A 222 -11.58 8.84 3.47
C THR A 222 -11.05 9.20 2.09
N TYR A 223 -10.49 8.26 1.33
CA TYR A 223 -10.07 8.56 -0.05
C TYR A 223 -8.83 9.44 -0.23
N GLY A 224 -8.09 9.72 0.84
CA GLY A 224 -6.85 10.49 0.80
C GLY A 224 -5.67 9.71 0.23
N GLU A 225 -4.77 10.45 -0.42
CA GLU A 225 -3.44 10.04 -0.87
C GLU A 225 -2.42 10.87 -0.08
N VAL A 226 -1.52 10.24 0.68
CA VAL A 226 -0.38 10.96 1.28
C VAL A 226 0.53 11.38 0.14
N TYR A 227 0.69 12.70 -0.04
CA TYR A 227 1.59 13.26 -1.05
C TYR A 227 3.02 13.30 -0.52
N GLN A 228 3.22 13.87 0.67
CA GLN A 228 4.54 14.00 1.29
C GLN A 228 4.44 14.14 2.81
N TYR A 229 5.51 13.72 3.47
CA TYR A 229 5.80 14.03 4.88
C TYR A 229 6.86 15.13 4.90
N VAL A 230 6.60 16.24 5.60
CA VAL A 230 7.47 17.42 5.67
C VAL A 230 7.71 17.77 7.13
N GLY A 231 8.79 17.24 7.72
CA GLY A 231 9.07 17.43 9.15
C GLY A 231 8.02 16.70 9.99
N ASP A 232 7.12 17.45 10.63
CA ASP A 232 5.95 17.00 11.38
C ASP A 232 4.63 17.17 10.62
N GLU A 233 4.66 17.87 9.49
CA GLU A 233 3.51 18.10 8.62
C GLU A 233 3.26 16.89 7.68
N ILE A 234 1.99 16.57 7.47
CA ILE A 234 1.53 15.66 6.42
C ILE A 234 0.73 16.43 5.38
N VAL A 235 1.12 16.28 4.12
CA VAL A 235 0.31 16.77 3.00
C VAL A 235 -0.49 15.63 2.41
N VAL A 236 -1.81 15.76 2.44
CA VAL A 236 -2.76 14.77 1.91
C VAL A 236 -3.53 15.38 0.74
N THR A 237 -3.80 14.59 -0.29
CA THR A 237 -4.57 15.02 -1.46
C THR A 237 -5.70 14.07 -1.83
N TRP A 238 -6.76 14.62 -2.42
CA TRP A 238 -7.88 13.88 -2.99
C TRP A 238 -8.14 14.33 -4.41
N THR A 239 -8.63 13.42 -5.26
CA THR A 239 -9.38 13.85 -6.44
C THR A 239 -10.65 14.58 -6.00
N LYS A 240 -11.08 15.60 -6.75
CA LYS A 240 -12.31 16.36 -6.46
C LYS A 240 -13.49 15.44 -6.10
N LYS A 241 -13.76 14.44 -6.95
CA LYS A 241 -14.83 13.45 -6.76
C LYS A 241 -14.74 12.73 -5.42
N ASN A 242 -13.54 12.28 -5.05
CA ASN A 242 -13.35 11.48 -3.85
C ASN A 242 -13.42 12.32 -2.58
N GLY A 243 -12.84 13.53 -2.58
CA GLY A 243 -12.79 14.39 -1.39
C GLY A 243 -14.14 15.01 -1.03
N ILE A 244 -14.97 15.37 -2.01
CA ILE A 244 -16.31 15.95 -1.77
C ILE A 244 -17.34 14.88 -1.42
N SER A 245 -17.17 13.64 -1.89
CA SER A 245 -18.08 12.54 -1.56
C SER A 245 -18.15 12.38 -0.03
N ASN A 246 -19.33 12.57 0.56
CA ASN A 246 -19.54 12.58 2.01
C ASN A 246 -18.62 13.54 2.78
N ASN A 247 -18.11 14.58 2.10
CA ASN A 247 -17.07 15.48 2.61
C ASN A 247 -15.85 14.75 3.19
N ASN A 248 -15.49 13.62 2.58
CA ASN A 248 -14.34 12.78 2.92
C ASN A 248 -13.06 13.58 3.30
N CYS A 249 -12.73 14.66 2.60
CA CYS A 249 -11.54 15.46 2.93
C CYS A 249 -11.60 16.09 4.32
N ILE A 250 -12.79 16.54 4.77
CA ILE A 250 -13.00 17.11 6.11
C ILE A 250 -13.17 16.01 7.15
N GLU A 251 -13.92 14.97 6.78
CA GLU A 251 -14.14 13.77 7.60
C GLU A 251 -12.82 13.07 7.99
N CYS A 252 -11.80 13.16 7.12
CA CYS A 252 -10.46 12.66 7.40
C CYS A 252 -9.88 13.24 8.71
N TYR A 253 -10.04 14.54 8.96
CA TYR A 253 -9.54 15.16 10.19
C TYR A 253 -10.30 14.69 11.42
N ARG A 254 -11.62 14.55 11.29
CA ARG A 254 -12.49 14.04 12.36
C ARG A 254 -12.06 12.63 12.76
N GLN A 255 -11.92 11.72 11.79
CA GLN A 255 -11.47 10.35 12.04
C GLN A 255 -10.06 10.27 12.61
N ILE A 256 -9.14 11.13 12.14
CA ILE A 256 -7.82 11.24 12.74
C ILE A 256 -7.94 11.63 14.22
N SER A 257 -8.75 12.64 14.54
CA SER A 257 -8.95 13.11 15.93
C SER A 257 -9.48 11.98 16.83
N GLU A 258 -10.48 11.24 16.38
CA GLU A 258 -11.04 10.08 17.10
C GLU A 258 -10.00 8.98 17.37
N VAL A 259 -9.03 8.80 16.47
CA VAL A 259 -7.95 7.83 16.67
C VAL A 259 -7.03 8.29 17.82
N PHE A 260 -6.67 9.56 17.86
CA PHE A 260 -5.82 10.10 18.94
C PHE A 260 -6.54 10.10 20.29
N GLU A 261 -7.83 10.44 20.32
CA GLU A 261 -8.66 10.35 21.53
C GLU A 261 -8.72 8.91 22.06
N ARG A 262 -9.00 7.94 21.18
CA ARG A 262 -9.04 6.52 21.58
C ARG A 262 -7.70 5.99 22.08
N LYS A 263 -6.59 6.56 21.61
CA LYS A 263 -5.22 6.14 21.96
C LYS A 263 -4.54 7.07 22.97
N GLU A 264 -5.28 7.98 23.58
CA GLU A 264 -4.74 9.00 24.48
C GLU A 264 -3.85 8.39 25.57
N GLU A 265 -4.33 7.36 26.26
CA GLU A 265 -3.57 6.68 27.32
C GLU A 265 -2.25 6.10 26.81
N GLU A 266 -2.24 5.47 25.61
CA GLU A 266 -1.02 4.94 25.00
C GLU A 266 0.00 6.05 24.72
N TYR A 267 -0.46 7.19 24.21
CA TYR A 267 0.39 8.34 23.90
C TYR A 267 0.95 8.99 25.16
N ILE A 268 0.14 9.13 26.21
CA ILE A 268 0.59 9.65 27.50
C ILE A 268 1.60 8.71 28.14
N MET A 269 1.36 7.39 28.14
CA MET A 269 2.31 6.43 28.72
C MET A 269 3.65 6.40 27.98
N GLN A 270 3.63 6.50 26.64
CA GLN A 270 4.84 6.35 25.83
C GLN A 270 5.61 7.66 25.64
N PHE A 271 4.91 8.80 25.56
CA PHE A 271 5.50 10.10 25.21
C PHE A 271 5.16 11.22 26.20
N GLY A 272 4.23 11.01 27.13
CA GLY A 272 3.84 12.05 28.11
C GLY A 272 2.97 13.17 27.53
N LEU A 273 2.49 13.04 26.30
CA LEU A 273 1.54 13.97 25.67
C LEU A 273 0.72 13.28 24.59
N VAL A 274 -0.41 13.88 24.23
CA VAL A 274 -1.17 13.55 23.02
C VAL A 274 -0.92 14.65 21.97
N PRO A 275 -0.46 14.32 20.75
CA PRO A 275 -0.30 15.31 19.70
C PRO A 275 -1.63 15.97 19.34
N THR A 276 -1.60 17.30 19.16
CA THR A 276 -2.70 18.05 18.56
C THR A 276 -2.22 18.66 17.25
N PHE A 277 -3.16 18.94 16.35
CA PHE A 277 -2.83 19.35 15.00
C PHE A 277 -3.77 20.45 14.50
N LYS A 278 -3.37 21.07 13.40
CA LYS A 278 -4.14 22.08 12.67
C LYS A 278 -4.11 21.77 11.18
N ALA A 279 -5.21 22.05 10.50
CA ALA A 279 -5.36 21.72 9.09
C ALA A 279 -5.79 22.91 8.23
N GLY A 280 -5.10 23.12 7.10
CA GLY A 280 -5.56 24.01 6.04
C GLY A 280 -6.03 23.22 4.84
N TYR A 281 -7.12 23.65 4.22
CA TYR A 281 -7.70 23.00 3.05
C TYR A 281 -7.96 23.95 1.90
N HIS A 282 -7.68 23.48 0.69
CA HIS A 282 -7.99 24.19 -0.54
C HIS A 282 -8.18 23.24 -1.72
N ILE A 283 -8.98 23.65 -2.69
CA ILE A 283 -9.21 22.94 -3.95
C ILE A 283 -8.75 23.81 -5.11
N GLY A 284 -8.15 23.20 -6.13
CA GLY A 284 -7.87 23.91 -7.37
C GLY A 284 -7.25 23.01 -8.45
N GLU A 285 -6.97 23.61 -9.61
CA GLU A 285 -6.27 22.94 -10.69
C GLU A 285 -4.78 22.80 -10.38
N VAL A 286 -4.25 21.59 -10.54
CA VAL A 286 -2.82 21.29 -10.44
C VAL A 286 -2.37 20.51 -11.67
N THR A 287 -1.09 20.62 -11.98
CA THR A 287 -0.44 19.78 -12.98
C THR A 287 0.34 18.69 -12.26
N ARG A 288 -0.03 17.43 -12.50
CA ARG A 288 0.66 16.24 -11.96
C ARG A 288 1.59 15.66 -13.02
N GLY A 289 2.86 15.46 -12.69
CA GLY A 289 3.86 14.98 -13.64
C GLY A 289 5.06 14.32 -12.98
N GLU A 290 5.71 13.41 -13.71
CA GLU A 290 7.00 12.84 -13.33
C GLU A 290 8.13 13.84 -13.60
N ILE A 291 8.96 14.13 -12.59
CA ILE A 291 10.14 14.98 -12.70
C ILE A 291 11.34 14.25 -12.07
N GLY A 292 12.53 14.57 -12.59
CA GLY A 292 13.80 14.16 -12.00
C GLY A 292 14.61 13.27 -12.92
N ILE A 293 15.94 13.41 -12.84
CA ILE A 293 16.90 12.64 -13.65
C ILE A 293 17.54 11.54 -12.81
N ILE A 294 18.01 11.88 -11.61
CA ILE A 294 18.67 10.94 -10.68
C ILE A 294 17.63 10.24 -9.78
N LYS A 295 16.73 11.02 -9.19
CA LYS A 295 15.59 10.54 -8.43
C LYS A 295 14.32 11.03 -9.12
N LYS A 296 13.54 10.10 -9.64
CA LYS A 296 12.25 10.39 -10.26
C LYS A 296 11.17 10.45 -9.19
N ASP A 297 10.35 11.48 -9.25
CA ASP A 297 9.21 11.67 -8.35
C ASP A 297 8.00 12.18 -9.12
N ILE A 298 6.80 11.88 -8.63
CA ILE A 298 5.56 12.41 -9.19
C ILE A 298 5.16 13.63 -8.36
N ILE A 299 5.31 14.81 -8.94
CA ILE A 299 5.02 16.05 -8.24
C ILE A 299 3.72 16.69 -8.71
N PHE A 300 3.17 17.54 -7.85
CA PHE A 300 2.09 18.46 -8.20
C PHE A 300 2.67 19.87 -8.31
N THR A 301 2.43 20.53 -9.42
CA THR A 301 2.73 21.95 -9.59
C THR A 301 1.44 22.75 -9.71
N GLY A 302 1.44 23.92 -9.09
CA GLY A 302 0.28 24.80 -9.08
C GLY A 302 0.28 25.65 -7.82
N ASP A 303 -0.47 26.74 -7.90
CA ASP A 303 -0.62 27.68 -6.80
C ASP A 303 -1.37 27.09 -5.60
N VAL A 304 -2.14 26.02 -5.84
CA VAL A 304 -2.97 25.32 -4.85
C VAL A 304 -2.19 24.92 -3.62
N LEU A 305 -1.03 24.26 -3.75
CA LEU A 305 -0.26 23.78 -2.60
C LEU A 305 0.22 24.95 -1.73
N ASN A 306 0.73 26.01 -2.35
CA ASN A 306 1.18 27.20 -1.65
C ASN A 306 0.02 27.94 -0.97
N THR A 307 -1.16 27.99 -1.60
CA THR A 307 -2.37 28.50 -0.97
C THR A 307 -2.73 27.67 0.26
N THR A 308 -2.78 26.35 0.14
CA THR A 308 -3.17 25.46 1.24
C THR A 308 -2.24 25.60 2.43
N ALA A 309 -0.92 25.63 2.21
CA ALA A 309 0.06 25.85 3.26
C ALA A 309 -0.15 27.18 3.99
N ARG A 310 -0.46 28.26 3.25
CA ARG A 310 -0.75 29.57 3.84
C ARG A 310 -2.05 29.57 4.64
N ILE A 311 -3.10 28.89 4.15
CA ILE A 311 -4.35 28.72 4.89
C ILE A 311 -4.11 27.96 6.20
N GLN A 312 -3.30 26.90 6.16
CA GLN A 312 -2.92 26.15 7.36
C GLN A 312 -2.19 27.05 8.37
N ALA A 313 -1.29 27.92 7.91
CA ALA A 313 -0.56 28.83 8.78
C ALA A 313 -1.50 29.82 9.50
N GLU A 314 -2.56 30.28 8.83
CA GLU A 314 -3.58 31.16 9.42
C GLU A 314 -4.38 30.51 10.56
N CYS A 315 -4.38 29.18 10.70
CA CYS A 315 -5.01 28.51 11.83
C CYS A 315 -4.52 29.06 13.18
N ASN A 316 -3.24 29.48 13.26
CA ASN A 316 -2.67 30.05 14.48
C ASN A 316 -3.29 31.42 14.83
N ASN A 317 -3.54 32.27 13.84
CA ASN A 317 -4.09 33.61 14.05
C ASN A 317 -5.55 33.56 14.53
N TYR A 318 -6.30 32.54 14.10
CA TYR A 318 -7.71 32.37 14.43
C TYR A 318 -7.97 31.32 15.51
N SER A 319 -6.91 30.74 16.09
CA SER A 319 -7.01 29.60 17.03
C SER A 319 -7.88 28.44 16.51
N ALA A 320 -7.97 28.30 15.18
CA ALA A 320 -8.82 27.31 14.54
C ALA A 320 -8.14 25.94 14.48
N LYS A 321 -8.93 24.87 14.61
CA LYS A 321 -8.47 23.50 14.38
C LYS A 321 -8.30 23.23 12.88
N ALA A 322 -9.23 23.71 12.06
CA ALA A 322 -9.14 23.59 10.62
C ALA A 322 -9.72 24.81 9.91
N LEU A 323 -9.06 25.22 8.82
CA LEU A 323 -9.49 26.31 7.93
C LEU A 323 -9.68 25.79 6.51
N VAL A 324 -10.77 26.22 5.88
CA VAL A 324 -11.18 25.82 4.54
C VAL A 324 -11.33 27.05 3.65
N SER A 325 -10.72 27.04 2.47
CA SER A 325 -10.95 28.08 1.46
C SER A 325 -12.41 28.09 0.98
N GLY A 326 -12.93 29.26 0.61
CA GLY A 326 -14.25 29.42 0.01
C GLY A 326 -14.47 28.53 -1.21
N ASP A 327 -13.45 28.38 -2.06
CA ASP A 327 -13.52 27.53 -3.25
C ASP A 327 -13.81 26.07 -2.91
N LEU A 328 -13.26 25.56 -1.81
CA LEU A 328 -13.58 24.21 -1.33
C LEU A 328 -14.92 24.20 -0.62
N PHE A 329 -15.20 25.18 0.23
CA PHE A 329 -16.46 25.26 0.96
C PHE A 329 -17.69 25.23 0.04
N ASP A 330 -17.62 25.91 -1.11
CA ASP A 330 -18.70 25.95 -2.10
C ASP A 330 -18.93 24.59 -2.78
N GLU A 331 -17.92 23.72 -2.79
CA GLU A 331 -17.96 22.38 -3.38
C GLU A 331 -18.38 21.29 -2.38
N LEU A 332 -18.36 21.56 -1.08
CA LEU A 332 -18.73 20.59 -0.03
C LEU A 332 -20.24 20.38 0.04
N GLN A 333 -20.65 19.16 0.40
CA GLN A 333 -22.05 18.79 0.64
C GLN A 333 -22.57 19.47 1.91
N LYS A 334 -23.68 20.21 1.79
CA LYS A 334 -24.26 21.00 2.89
C LYS A 334 -25.08 20.18 3.89
N GLU A 335 -25.49 18.96 3.53
CA GLU A 335 -26.32 18.06 4.35
C GLU A 335 -25.49 17.26 5.38
N ASN A 336 -24.22 17.59 5.55
CA ASN A 336 -23.31 16.91 6.48
C ASN A 336 -23.39 17.58 7.89
N PRO A 337 -23.31 16.82 9.00
CA PRO A 337 -23.36 17.36 10.36
C PRO A 337 -22.24 18.36 10.72
N ILE A 338 -21.23 18.54 9.88
CA ILE A 338 -20.11 19.46 10.14
C ILE A 338 -20.54 20.92 10.01
N SER A 339 -20.29 21.70 11.07
CA SER A 339 -20.53 23.15 11.14
C SER A 339 -19.35 23.94 10.54
N TYR A 340 -19.66 25.10 9.93
CA TYR A 340 -18.67 26.01 9.38
C TYR A 340 -18.99 27.45 9.80
N ALA A 341 -18.00 28.15 10.35
CA ALA A 341 -18.09 29.56 10.68
C ALA A 341 -17.26 30.39 9.70
N GLN A 342 -17.85 31.41 9.08
CA GLN A 342 -17.11 32.29 8.18
C GLN A 342 -16.16 33.19 8.99
N ILE A 343 -14.88 33.20 8.62
CA ILE A 343 -13.88 34.10 9.21
C ILE A 343 -13.89 35.44 8.49
N GLY A 344 -13.87 35.40 7.15
CA GLY A 344 -13.81 36.60 6.32
C GLY A 344 -13.04 36.36 5.03
N THR A 345 -12.78 37.45 4.31
CA THR A 345 -11.98 37.46 3.08
C THR A 345 -10.60 38.03 3.39
N LEU A 346 -9.56 37.22 3.24
CA LEU A 346 -8.19 37.56 3.63
C LEU A 346 -7.25 37.57 2.44
N LEU A 347 -6.36 38.56 2.40
CA LEU A 347 -5.23 38.54 1.49
C LEU A 347 -4.09 37.74 2.13
N LEU A 348 -3.93 36.48 1.71
CA LEU A 348 -2.84 35.65 2.22
C LEU A 348 -1.49 36.25 1.80
N ARG A 349 -0.48 36.16 2.67
CA ARG A 349 0.86 36.71 2.42
C ARG A 349 1.37 36.31 1.04
N GLY A 350 1.71 37.29 0.19
CA GLY A 350 2.24 37.05 -1.16
C GLY A 350 1.21 36.53 -2.16
N LYS A 351 -0.09 36.75 -1.92
CA LYS A 351 -1.16 36.66 -2.93
C LYS A 351 -1.56 38.07 -3.35
N THR A 352 -2.09 38.19 -4.56
CA THR A 352 -2.73 39.41 -5.08
C THR A 352 -4.24 39.39 -4.89
N GLU A 353 -4.84 38.21 -4.83
CA GLU A 353 -6.28 38.02 -4.67
C GLU A 353 -6.61 37.54 -3.25
N ALA A 354 -7.68 38.10 -2.69
CA ALA A 354 -8.15 37.74 -1.37
C ALA A 354 -9.04 36.48 -1.44
N ILE A 355 -8.90 35.61 -0.44
CA ILE A 355 -9.58 34.32 -0.36
C ILE A 355 -10.53 34.33 0.83
N ARG A 356 -11.77 33.85 0.62
CA ARG A 356 -12.71 33.60 1.72
C ARG A 356 -12.22 32.42 2.55
N LEU A 357 -12.24 32.54 3.87
CA LEU A 357 -11.93 31.44 4.79
C LEU A 357 -13.10 31.11 5.71
N TYR A 358 -13.23 29.82 5.99
CA TYR A 358 -14.20 29.25 6.90
C TYR A 358 -13.46 28.40 7.93
N SER A 359 -13.78 28.57 9.22
CA SER A 359 -13.37 27.65 10.28
C SER A 359 -14.29 26.44 10.29
N VAL A 360 -13.73 25.26 10.45
CA VAL A 360 -14.50 24.02 10.65
C VAL A 360 -14.71 23.79 12.13
N GLU A 361 -15.94 23.54 12.54
CA GLU A 361 -16.30 23.19 13.91
C GLU A 361 -16.60 21.70 13.98
N PHE A 362 -15.66 20.96 14.57
CA PHE A 362 -15.85 19.55 14.89
C PHE A 362 -16.55 19.47 16.26
N THR A 363 -17.83 19.09 16.24
CA THR A 363 -18.65 18.83 17.43
C THR A 363 -18.29 17.53 18.10
#